data_AF-A0AAJ1T847-F1
#
_entry.id   AF-A0AAJ1T847-F1
#
_cell.length_a   1.000
_cell.length_b   1.000
_cell.length_c   1.000
_cell.angle_alpha   90.00
_cell.angle_beta   90.00
_cell.angle_gamma   90.00
#
_symmetry.space_group_name_H-M   'P 1'
#
loop_
_entity.id
_entity.type
_entity.pdbx_description
1 polymer ?
#
loop_
_entity_poly.entity_id
_entity_poly.type
_entity_poly.pdbx_seq_one_letter_code
_entity_poly.pdbx_strand_id
1 'polypeptide(L)'
;MAGETGATRDEQPPAGSGGSPEDTPGRGYLVGLYTGLAAMLVAVGLLFVVRGAVVERDAYRAAEPCGVRSVTDDCVKLTRATVQGTDDQAIGRGVRHWLRYTAGPSATEERVRMDGSSPVHDTVRAGDTVTLVHWRGELASVRLGDVAQETHDSPARGWRMPLAVALVLLLPGAAFTWFALWYRRHAAAPPRETVVFLPMTVLLSGTLLGALSLFGALGAADVGEALRFLAAAAPPVVLVSALTTWFFRRRSRKAADTSGLAPVTPDGRRCLGAQVHGPVPYSRDGYGVLVVGDGPPTATPDPHGKVALSPLPPTLTVERVRGIESSDPRGWLERYRYDGVVLVCRDGGEQVLIGTSRREAPLVWGALLAAGTAGV
;
A
#
# COMPACT_ATOMS: atom_id res chain seq x y z
N MET A 1 86.49 5.44 -9.68
CA MET A 1 85.92 5.18 -8.35
C MET A 1 84.67 6.05 -8.26
N ALA A 2 83.48 5.62 -8.71
CA ALA A 2 82.60 4.56 -8.15
C ALA A 2 82.24 4.87 -6.68
N GLY A 3 81.00 4.94 -6.23
CA GLY A 3 79.67 4.62 -6.80
C GLY A 3 78.59 5.47 -6.12
N GLU A 4 77.49 5.79 -6.80
CA GLU A 4 76.22 5.05 -6.89
C GLU A 4 75.20 5.45 -5.81
N THR A 5 74.23 6.23 -6.28
CA THR A 5 73.00 6.69 -5.63
C THR A 5 71.93 5.60 -5.65
N GLY A 6 71.51 5.14 -4.48
CA GLY A 6 70.33 4.29 -4.30
C GLY A 6 69.12 5.09 -3.85
N ALA A 7 68.22 5.42 -4.78
CA ALA A 7 66.91 5.99 -4.50
C ALA A 7 65.88 4.85 -4.41
N THR A 8 65.36 4.62 -3.20
CA THR A 8 64.26 3.69 -2.93
C THR A 8 62.96 4.29 -3.44
N ARG A 9 62.43 3.66 -4.50
CA ARG A 9 61.12 3.92 -5.10
C ARG A 9 60.09 3.12 -4.30
N ASP A 10 59.31 3.80 -3.46
CA ASP A 10 58.14 3.20 -2.82
C ASP A 10 57.09 2.87 -3.89
N GLU A 11 56.90 1.58 -4.10
CA GLU A 11 55.93 1.01 -5.03
C GLU A 11 54.57 1.00 -4.34
N GLN A 12 53.78 2.03 -4.62
CA GLN A 12 52.42 2.16 -4.13
C GLN A 12 51.53 1.13 -4.83
N PRO A 13 50.87 0.20 -4.11
CA PRO A 13 50.05 -0.84 -4.72
C PRO A 13 48.85 -0.20 -5.44
N PRO A 14 48.43 -0.77 -6.59
CA PRO A 14 47.30 -0.24 -7.33
C PRO A 14 46.06 -0.24 -6.46
N ALA A 15 45.43 0.93 -6.35
CA ALA A 15 44.15 1.12 -5.69
C ALA A 15 43.18 0.06 -6.21
N GLY A 16 42.79 -0.86 -5.31
CA GLY A 16 41.84 -1.92 -5.60
C GLY A 16 40.60 -1.31 -6.24
N SER A 17 40.30 -1.75 -7.45
CA SER A 17 39.01 -1.59 -8.09
C SER A 17 37.95 -2.02 -7.09
N GLY A 18 37.30 -1.05 -6.46
CA GLY A 18 36.15 -1.28 -5.60
C GLY A 18 35.13 -2.03 -6.43
N GLY A 19 35.01 -3.34 -6.18
CA GLY A 19 34.00 -4.17 -6.79
C GLY A 19 32.68 -3.47 -6.56
N SER A 20 32.06 -2.99 -7.65
CA SER A 20 30.71 -2.48 -7.60
C SER A 20 29.87 -3.54 -6.91
N PRO A 21 29.15 -3.19 -5.83
CA PRO A 21 28.33 -4.15 -5.11
C PRO A 21 27.43 -4.81 -6.14
N GLU A 22 27.61 -6.12 -6.32
CA GLU A 22 26.79 -6.95 -7.20
C GLU A 22 25.34 -6.57 -6.96
N ASP A 23 24.74 -5.99 -8.00
CA ASP A 23 23.35 -5.61 -8.12
C ASP A 23 22.54 -6.89 -7.99
N THR A 24 22.32 -7.34 -6.74
CA THR A 24 21.63 -8.59 -6.45
C THR A 24 20.19 -8.37 -6.88
N PRO A 25 19.72 -9.01 -7.97
CA PRO A 25 18.39 -8.73 -8.47
C PRO A 25 17.37 -9.20 -7.41
N GLY A 26 16.65 -8.25 -6.81
CA GLY A 26 15.31 -8.53 -6.34
C GLY A 26 15.14 -9.04 -4.89
N ARG A 27 15.83 -8.47 -3.90
CA ARG A 27 15.41 -8.66 -2.48
C ARG A 27 13.94 -8.28 -2.24
N GLY A 28 13.42 -7.27 -2.93
CA GLY A 28 12.03 -6.80 -2.78
C GLY A 28 10.97 -7.83 -3.18
N TYR A 29 11.16 -8.60 -4.26
CA TYR A 29 10.14 -9.57 -4.69
C TYR A 29 10.07 -10.77 -3.74
N LEU A 30 11.21 -11.19 -3.17
CA LEU A 30 11.25 -12.27 -2.18
C LEU A 30 10.49 -11.87 -0.92
N VAL A 31 10.69 -10.64 -0.43
CA VAL A 31 9.93 -10.12 0.73
C VAL A 31 8.43 -10.09 0.44
N GLY A 32 8.03 -9.61 -0.75
CA GLY A 32 6.62 -9.62 -1.16
C GLY A 32 6.02 -11.03 -1.24
N LEU A 33 6.78 -11.98 -1.80
CA LEU A 33 6.37 -13.39 -1.94
C LEU A 33 6.18 -14.06 -0.57
N TYR A 34 7.16 -13.96 0.32
CA TYR A 34 7.10 -14.58 1.66
C TYR A 34 6.02 -13.95 2.52
N THR A 35 5.88 -12.62 2.50
CA THR A 35 4.81 -11.91 3.22
C THR A 35 3.43 -12.34 2.73
N GLY A 36 3.23 -12.40 1.40
CA GLY A 36 1.97 -12.85 0.81
C GLY A 36 1.64 -14.31 1.18
N LEU A 37 2.62 -15.21 1.10
CA LEU A 37 2.44 -16.62 1.45
C LEU A 37 2.11 -16.80 2.94
N ALA A 38 2.82 -16.10 3.83
CA ALA A 38 2.55 -16.15 5.26
C ALA A 38 1.14 -15.66 5.58
N ALA A 39 0.70 -14.54 4.98
CA ALA A 39 -0.65 -14.03 5.14
C ALA A 39 -1.72 -15.04 4.66
N MET A 40 -1.50 -15.70 3.52
CA MET A 40 -2.39 -16.74 3.02
C MET A 40 -2.46 -17.96 3.96
N LEU A 41 -1.34 -18.40 4.52
CA LEU A 41 -1.31 -19.54 5.45
C LEU A 41 -2.07 -19.23 6.74
N VAL A 42 -1.88 -18.04 7.30
CA VAL A 42 -2.66 -17.57 8.46
C VAL A 42 -4.15 -17.51 8.13
N ALA A 43 -4.51 -16.97 6.97
CA ALA A 43 -5.89 -16.92 6.51
C ALA A 43 -6.52 -18.32 6.39
N VAL A 44 -5.80 -19.29 5.81
CA VAL A 44 -6.26 -20.68 5.72
C VAL A 44 -6.48 -21.28 7.12
N GLY A 45 -5.56 -21.04 8.06
CA GLY A 45 -5.73 -21.43 9.46
C GLY A 45 -7.01 -20.85 10.09
N LEU A 46 -7.27 -19.56 9.87
CA LEU A 46 -8.49 -18.90 10.34
C LEU A 46 -9.76 -19.46 9.69
N LEU A 47 -9.72 -19.89 8.42
CA LEU A 47 -10.87 -20.54 7.78
C LEU A 47 -11.23 -21.89 8.45
N PHE A 48 -10.26 -22.61 9.01
CA PHE A 48 -10.55 -23.78 9.85
C PHE A 48 -11.25 -23.40 11.15
N VAL A 49 -10.85 -22.28 11.78
CA VAL A 49 -11.54 -21.73 12.96
C VAL A 49 -12.98 -21.31 12.60
N VAL A 50 -13.19 -20.65 11.46
CA VAL A 50 -14.52 -20.30 10.95
C VAL A 50 -15.38 -21.56 10.79
N ARG A 51 -14.83 -22.63 10.23
CA ARG A 51 -15.55 -23.91 10.08
C ARG A 51 -16.00 -24.44 11.44
N GLY A 52 -15.13 -24.43 12.46
CA GLY A 52 -15.48 -24.83 13.82
C GLY A 52 -16.61 -23.98 14.40
N ALA A 53 -16.50 -22.65 14.30
CA ALA A 53 -17.50 -21.71 14.78
C ALA A 53 -18.85 -21.84 14.06
N VAL A 54 -18.86 -22.19 12.77
CA VAL A 54 -20.09 -22.45 12.01
C VAL A 54 -20.78 -23.73 12.50
N VAL A 55 -20.01 -24.80 12.75
CA VAL A 55 -20.55 -26.03 13.32
C VAL A 55 -21.16 -25.78 14.70
N GLU A 56 -20.47 -24.99 15.52
CA GLU A 56 -20.94 -24.60 16.85
C GLU A 56 -22.22 -23.76 16.81
N ARG A 57 -22.28 -22.77 15.91
CA ARG A 57 -23.49 -22.00 15.64
C ARG A 57 -24.65 -22.89 15.22
N ASP A 58 -24.41 -23.83 14.31
CA ASP A 58 -25.46 -24.70 13.78
C ASP A 58 -25.94 -25.69 14.86
N ALA A 59 -25.04 -26.17 15.72
CA ALA A 59 -25.38 -26.96 16.90
C ALA A 59 -26.24 -26.15 17.90
N TYR A 60 -25.85 -24.91 18.20
CA TYR A 60 -26.65 -24.00 19.05
C TYR A 60 -28.04 -23.74 18.46
N ARG A 61 -28.15 -23.50 17.15
CA ARG A 61 -29.45 -23.27 16.48
C ARG A 61 -30.34 -24.51 16.46
N ALA A 62 -29.75 -25.69 16.41
CA ALA A 62 -30.46 -26.97 16.44
C ALA A 62 -30.78 -27.46 17.87
N ALA A 63 -30.19 -26.84 18.90
CA ALA A 63 -30.34 -27.29 20.26
C ALA A 63 -31.77 -27.09 20.79
N GLU A 64 -32.34 -28.17 21.32
CA GLU A 64 -33.68 -28.16 21.91
C GLU A 64 -33.65 -27.65 23.36
N PRO A 65 -34.75 -27.08 23.87
CA PRO A 65 -34.86 -26.70 25.28
C PRO A 65 -34.59 -27.91 26.20
N CYS A 66 -33.82 -27.71 27.26
CA CYS A 66 -33.52 -28.78 28.22
C CYS A 66 -34.80 -29.33 28.84
N GLY A 67 -35.08 -30.61 28.56
CA GLY A 67 -36.13 -31.37 29.21
C GLY A 67 -35.61 -32.09 30.46
N VAL A 68 -36.51 -32.73 31.21
CA VAL A 68 -36.16 -33.48 32.44
C VAL A 68 -35.25 -34.71 32.15
N ARG A 69 -35.09 -35.10 30.88
CA ARG A 69 -34.34 -36.29 30.45
C ARG A 69 -33.13 -36.03 29.54
N SER A 70 -32.80 -34.78 29.22
CA SER A 70 -31.60 -34.50 28.42
C SER A 70 -30.36 -34.58 29.31
N VAL A 71 -29.61 -35.67 29.20
CA VAL A 71 -28.36 -35.93 29.97
C VAL A 71 -27.14 -35.29 29.28
N THR A 72 -27.29 -34.81 28.05
CA THR A 72 -26.22 -34.17 27.27
C THR A 72 -26.22 -32.66 27.48
N ASP A 73 -25.03 -32.06 27.62
CA ASP A 73 -24.82 -30.61 27.80
C ASP A 73 -25.22 -29.74 26.58
N ASP A 74 -25.75 -30.36 25.52
CA ASP A 74 -26.10 -29.74 24.23
C ASP A 74 -27.52 -29.16 24.17
N CYS A 75 -28.22 -29.03 25.30
CA CYS A 75 -29.57 -28.44 25.35
C CYS A 75 -29.54 -26.96 25.75
N VAL A 76 -30.61 -26.24 25.40
CA VAL A 76 -30.78 -24.82 25.75
C VAL A 76 -31.52 -24.68 27.07
N LYS A 77 -30.88 -24.08 28.08
CA LYS A 77 -31.49 -23.83 29.40
C LYS A 77 -32.06 -22.43 29.48
N LEU A 78 -33.37 -22.35 29.70
CA LEU A 78 -34.10 -21.10 29.88
C LEU A 78 -34.19 -20.76 31.37
N THR A 79 -33.66 -19.61 31.78
CA THR A 79 -33.69 -19.13 33.16
C THR A 79 -34.36 -17.76 33.21
N ARG A 80 -35.33 -17.57 34.10
CA ARG A 80 -35.93 -16.24 34.32
C ARG A 80 -35.01 -15.40 35.19
N ALA A 81 -34.81 -14.15 34.82
CA ALA A 81 -34.04 -13.18 35.58
C ALA A 81 -34.78 -11.84 35.64
N THR A 82 -34.56 -11.11 36.74
CA THR A 82 -35.09 -9.76 36.91
C THR A 82 -33.99 -8.77 36.58
N VAL A 83 -34.29 -7.82 35.71
CA VAL A 83 -33.36 -6.80 35.27
C VAL A 83 -33.16 -5.80 36.39
N GLN A 84 -31.91 -5.52 36.74
CA GLN A 84 -31.56 -4.51 37.72
C GLN A 84 -31.24 -3.17 37.06
N GLY A 85 -30.76 -3.20 35.82
CA GLY A 85 -30.49 -2.01 35.02
C GLY A 85 -29.62 -2.32 33.80
N THR A 86 -29.34 -1.30 33.03
CA THR A 86 -28.42 -1.31 31.90
C THR A 86 -27.27 -0.35 32.16
N ASP A 87 -26.09 -0.63 31.61
CA ASP A 87 -24.90 0.21 31.77
C ASP A 87 -24.15 0.31 30.44
N ASP A 88 -23.81 1.53 30.06
CA ASP A 88 -23.07 1.86 28.85
C ASP A 88 -21.65 2.25 29.21
N GLN A 89 -20.72 1.32 29.03
CA GLN A 89 -19.32 1.56 29.30
C GLN A 89 -18.61 2.05 28.04
N ALA A 90 -18.27 3.34 27.99
CA ALA A 90 -17.45 3.90 26.94
C ALA A 90 -16.03 3.29 26.94
N ILE A 91 -15.57 2.85 25.77
CA ILE A 91 -14.22 2.30 25.57
C ILE A 91 -13.64 2.84 24.27
N GLY A 92 -12.71 3.79 24.41
CA GLY A 92 -12.07 4.46 23.27
C GLY A 92 -13.09 5.17 22.40
N ARG A 93 -13.30 4.65 21.18
CA ARG A 93 -14.29 5.17 20.21
C ARG A 93 -15.61 4.37 20.18
N GLY A 94 -15.78 3.38 21.05
CA GLY A 94 -16.97 2.53 21.10
C GLY A 94 -17.64 2.51 22.47
N VAL A 95 -18.78 1.83 22.56
CA VAL A 95 -19.55 1.62 23.79
C VAL A 95 -19.75 0.12 23.98
N ARG A 96 -19.56 -0.37 25.20
CA ARG A 96 -19.97 -1.72 25.61
C ARG A 96 -21.28 -1.61 26.36
N HIS A 97 -22.29 -2.28 25.85
CA HIS A 97 -23.61 -2.37 26.43
C HIS A 97 -23.65 -3.54 27.40
N TRP A 98 -23.92 -3.27 28.68
CA TRP A 98 -23.99 -4.26 29.74
C TRP A 98 -25.43 -4.33 30.28
N LEU A 99 -25.95 -5.54 30.43
CA LEU A 99 -27.21 -5.81 31.11
C LEU A 99 -26.93 -6.38 32.50
N ARG A 100 -27.43 -5.72 33.54
CA ARG A 100 -27.35 -6.18 34.93
C ARG A 100 -28.64 -6.89 35.30
N TYR A 101 -28.55 -8.08 35.87
CA TYR A 101 -29.71 -8.90 36.22
C TYR A 101 -29.46 -9.70 37.50
N THR A 102 -30.54 -10.16 38.12
CA THR A 102 -30.50 -11.15 39.21
C THR A 102 -31.24 -12.40 38.76
N ALA A 103 -30.60 -13.57 38.88
CA ALA A 103 -31.16 -14.85 38.50
C ALA A 103 -31.17 -15.82 39.70
N GLY A 104 -32.22 -16.63 39.80
CA GLY A 104 -32.32 -17.66 40.83
C GLY A 104 -32.52 -17.13 42.27
N PRO A 105 -32.40 -18.01 43.28
CA PRO A 105 -32.71 -17.68 44.67
C PRO A 105 -31.60 -16.89 45.40
N SER A 106 -30.39 -16.80 44.83
CA SER A 106 -29.23 -16.20 45.48
C SER A 106 -29.22 -14.66 45.48
N ALA A 107 -30.21 -14.01 44.85
CA ALA A 107 -30.36 -12.55 44.74
C ALA A 107 -29.07 -11.79 44.37
N THR A 108 -28.08 -12.48 43.81
CA THR A 108 -26.77 -11.92 43.48
C THR A 108 -26.86 -11.24 42.14
N GLU A 109 -26.37 -10.00 42.07
CA GLU A 109 -26.37 -9.23 40.84
C GLU A 109 -25.25 -9.72 39.91
N GLU A 110 -25.64 -10.15 38.72
CA GLU A 110 -24.76 -10.54 37.63
C GLU A 110 -24.85 -9.53 36.48
N ARG A 111 -23.85 -9.55 35.59
CA ARG A 111 -23.83 -8.70 34.40
C ARG A 111 -23.43 -9.51 33.18
N VAL A 112 -24.04 -9.20 32.05
CA VAL A 112 -23.67 -9.76 30.75
C VAL A 112 -23.47 -8.66 29.73
N ARG A 113 -22.51 -8.85 28.83
CA ARG A 113 -22.27 -7.94 27.72
C ARG A 113 -23.21 -8.27 26.57
N MET A 114 -24.01 -7.29 26.17
CA MET A 114 -24.94 -7.38 25.05
C MET A 114 -24.22 -7.10 23.72
N ASP A 115 -24.65 -7.77 22.64
CA ASP A 115 -24.11 -7.51 21.31
C ASP A 115 -24.84 -6.34 20.64
N GLY A 116 -24.52 -5.12 21.09
CA GLY A 116 -25.14 -3.87 20.67
C GLY A 116 -26.20 -3.34 21.64
N SER A 117 -26.83 -2.22 21.27
CA SER A 117 -27.82 -1.53 22.10
C SER A 117 -29.26 -2.02 21.85
N SER A 118 -29.55 -2.48 20.63
CA SER A 118 -30.90 -2.90 20.21
C SER A 118 -30.96 -4.42 19.94
N PRO A 119 -32.10 -5.10 20.15
CA PRO A 119 -33.40 -4.56 20.57
C PRO A 119 -33.70 -4.62 22.08
N VAL A 120 -33.04 -5.48 22.86
CA VAL A 120 -33.40 -5.72 24.27
C VAL A 120 -32.81 -4.65 25.18
N HIS A 121 -31.52 -4.33 25.02
CA HIS A 121 -30.82 -3.40 25.92
C HIS A 121 -31.46 -2.00 25.95
N ASP A 122 -31.87 -1.46 24.80
CA ASP A 122 -32.51 -0.13 24.73
C ASP A 122 -33.98 -0.12 25.22
N THR A 123 -34.63 -1.28 25.28
CA THR A 123 -36.05 -1.39 25.61
C THR A 123 -36.28 -1.72 27.08
N VAL A 124 -35.37 -2.49 27.68
CA VAL A 124 -35.54 -3.09 29.00
C VAL A 124 -35.37 -2.07 30.13
N ARG A 125 -36.14 -2.23 31.20
CA ARG A 125 -36.11 -1.38 32.39
C ARG A 125 -35.82 -2.19 33.65
N ALA A 126 -35.33 -1.52 34.68
CA ALA A 126 -35.18 -2.12 36.00
C ALA A 126 -36.54 -2.63 36.51
N GLY A 127 -36.57 -3.88 36.98
CA GLY A 127 -37.79 -4.58 37.38
C GLY A 127 -38.40 -5.48 36.30
N ASP A 128 -38.01 -5.33 35.04
CA ASP A 128 -38.52 -6.20 33.96
C ASP A 128 -38.03 -7.63 34.14
N THR A 129 -38.87 -8.59 33.75
CA THR A 129 -38.49 -10.02 33.73
C THR A 129 -38.03 -10.40 32.34
N VAL A 130 -36.78 -10.84 32.22
CA VAL A 130 -36.19 -11.37 30.99
C VAL A 130 -35.98 -12.87 31.08
N THR A 131 -35.94 -13.53 29.93
CA THR A 131 -35.55 -14.93 29.84
C THR A 131 -34.13 -15.02 29.30
N LEU A 132 -33.25 -15.55 30.14
CA LEU A 132 -31.85 -15.82 29.84
C LEU A 132 -31.73 -17.20 29.17
N VAL A 133 -31.11 -17.24 28.00
CA VAL A 133 -30.91 -18.44 27.20
C VAL A 133 -29.47 -18.89 27.35
N HIS A 134 -29.26 -19.99 28.06
CA HIS A 134 -27.93 -20.57 28.27
C HIS A 134 -27.72 -21.78 27.36
N TRP A 135 -26.52 -21.92 26.83
CA TRP A 135 -26.10 -23.10 26.07
C TRP A 135 -24.70 -23.48 26.52
N ARG A 136 -24.50 -24.76 26.89
CA ARG A 136 -23.24 -25.26 27.48
C ARG A 136 -22.70 -24.43 28.65
N GLY A 137 -23.60 -23.86 29.44
CA GLY A 137 -23.26 -23.03 30.61
C GLY A 137 -22.95 -21.55 30.30
N GLU A 138 -22.85 -21.16 29.03
CA GLU A 138 -22.63 -19.78 28.62
C GLU A 138 -23.95 -19.08 28.27
N LEU A 139 -24.06 -17.79 28.57
CA LEU A 139 -25.25 -17.01 28.26
C LEU A 139 -25.21 -16.58 26.79
N ALA A 140 -26.00 -17.25 25.93
CA ALA A 140 -25.98 -17.03 24.49
C ALA A 140 -26.91 -15.87 24.06
N SER A 141 -28.12 -15.78 24.64
CA SER A 141 -29.05 -14.70 24.31
C SER A 141 -29.95 -14.30 25.48
N VAL A 142 -30.51 -13.10 25.38
CA VAL A 142 -31.49 -12.55 26.31
C VAL A 142 -32.78 -12.27 25.55
N ARG A 143 -33.91 -12.69 26.11
CA ARG A 143 -35.24 -12.51 25.52
C ARG A 143 -36.13 -11.65 26.42
N LEU A 144 -36.84 -10.71 25.80
CA LEU A 144 -37.89 -9.89 26.43
C LEU A 144 -39.17 -10.06 25.60
N GLY A 145 -40.08 -10.93 26.04
CA GLY A 145 -41.25 -11.32 25.25
C GLY A 145 -40.85 -11.97 23.92
N ASP A 146 -41.27 -11.36 22.81
CA ASP A 146 -41.01 -11.84 21.44
C ASP A 146 -39.68 -11.36 20.87
N VAL A 147 -39.03 -10.35 21.50
CA VAL A 147 -37.72 -9.87 21.04
C VAL A 147 -36.59 -10.65 21.72
N ALA A 148 -35.56 -10.96 20.94
CA ALA A 148 -34.34 -11.62 21.39
C ALA A 148 -33.13 -10.78 20.98
N GLN A 149 -32.13 -10.73 21.85
CA GLN A 149 -30.83 -10.13 21.56
C GLN A 149 -29.72 -11.09 21.98
N GLU A 150 -28.78 -11.30 21.07
CA GLU A 150 -27.59 -12.10 21.35
C GLU A 150 -26.64 -11.37 22.31
N THR A 151 -25.95 -12.13 23.14
CA THR A 151 -24.85 -11.62 23.95
C THR A 151 -23.56 -11.56 23.12
N HIS A 152 -22.54 -10.86 23.64
CA HIS A 152 -21.23 -10.81 23.00
C HIS A 152 -20.57 -12.18 22.85
N ASP A 153 -20.81 -13.08 23.79
CA ASP A 153 -20.21 -14.42 23.83
C ASP A 153 -21.08 -15.46 23.11
N SER A 154 -22.12 -15.01 22.39
CA SER A 154 -22.99 -15.90 21.64
C SER A 154 -22.25 -16.65 20.52
N PRO A 155 -22.39 -17.98 20.42
CA PRO A 155 -21.85 -18.76 19.31
C PRO A 155 -22.48 -18.35 17.96
N ALA A 156 -23.61 -17.63 17.96
CA ALA A 156 -24.30 -17.18 16.76
C ALA A 156 -23.42 -16.35 15.81
N ARG A 157 -22.46 -15.60 16.38
CA ARG A 157 -21.63 -14.62 15.66
C ARG A 157 -20.12 -14.88 15.78
N GLY A 158 -19.71 -15.95 16.47
CA GLY A 158 -18.29 -16.29 16.69
C GLY A 158 -17.46 -16.47 15.41
N TRP A 159 -18.10 -16.77 14.27
CA TRP A 159 -17.45 -16.91 12.97
C TRP A 159 -17.08 -15.57 12.29
N ARG A 160 -17.68 -14.44 12.68
CA ARG A 160 -17.55 -13.16 11.95
C ARG A 160 -16.14 -12.60 11.96
N MET A 161 -15.54 -12.45 13.15
CA MET A 161 -14.18 -11.92 13.28
C MET A 161 -13.12 -12.78 12.58
N PRO A 162 -13.04 -14.11 12.79
CA PRO A 162 -12.05 -14.94 12.11
C PRO A 162 -12.26 -14.95 10.59
N LEU A 163 -13.51 -14.92 10.10
CA LEU A 163 -13.78 -14.81 8.66
C LEU A 163 -13.30 -13.46 8.12
N ALA A 164 -13.63 -12.37 8.80
CA ALA A 164 -13.26 -11.03 8.38
C ALA A 164 -11.74 -10.87 8.28
N VAL A 165 -11.01 -11.33 9.30
CA VAL A 165 -9.53 -11.32 9.30
C VAL A 165 -8.98 -12.26 8.22
N ALA A 166 -9.57 -13.45 8.03
CA ALA A 166 -9.15 -14.37 6.98
C ALA A 166 -9.26 -13.74 5.59
N LEU A 167 -10.37 -13.07 5.26
CA LEU A 167 -10.57 -12.45 3.96
C LEU A 167 -9.65 -11.23 3.74
N VAL A 168 -9.43 -10.41 4.79
CA VAL A 168 -8.48 -9.29 4.77
C VAL A 168 -7.05 -9.75 4.51
N LEU A 169 -6.66 -10.95 4.98
CA LEU A 169 -5.33 -11.50 4.74
C LEU A 169 -5.23 -12.26 3.41
N LEU A 170 -6.25 -13.04 3.07
CA LEU A 170 -6.25 -13.93 1.91
C LEU A 170 -6.20 -13.16 0.59
N LEU A 171 -7.04 -12.13 0.44
CA LEU A 171 -7.19 -11.43 -0.84
C LEU A 171 -5.95 -10.59 -1.20
N PRO A 172 -5.40 -9.75 -0.30
CA PRO A 172 -4.16 -9.05 -0.56
C PRO A 172 -2.98 -10.02 -0.61
N GLY A 173 -2.94 -11.04 0.27
CA GLY A 173 -1.88 -12.04 0.28
C GLY A 173 -1.75 -12.76 -1.07
N ALA A 174 -2.87 -13.24 -1.62
CA ALA A 174 -2.92 -13.84 -2.95
C ALA A 174 -2.48 -12.86 -4.05
N ALA A 175 -2.90 -11.60 -3.97
CA ALA A 175 -2.51 -10.58 -4.93
C ALA A 175 -0.99 -10.28 -4.88
N PHE A 176 -0.39 -10.18 -3.68
CA PHE A 176 1.05 -10.01 -3.50
C PHE A 176 1.86 -11.21 -4.00
N THR A 177 1.44 -12.42 -3.65
CA THR A 177 2.09 -13.66 -4.11
C THR A 177 2.02 -13.77 -5.63
N TRP A 178 0.85 -13.52 -6.23
CA TRP A 178 0.70 -13.53 -7.67
C TRP A 178 1.52 -12.42 -8.34
N PHE A 179 1.52 -11.20 -7.80
CA PHE A 179 2.36 -10.08 -8.28
C PHE A 179 3.84 -10.45 -8.27
N ALA A 180 4.35 -11.02 -7.18
CA ALA A 180 5.75 -11.42 -7.07
C ALA A 180 6.12 -12.55 -8.05
N LEU A 181 5.26 -13.55 -8.21
CA LEU A 181 5.45 -14.64 -9.18
C LEU A 181 5.40 -14.13 -10.62
N TRP A 182 4.46 -13.22 -10.90
CA TRP A 182 4.33 -12.58 -12.20
C TRP A 182 5.58 -11.74 -12.52
N TYR A 183 6.07 -10.95 -11.55
CA TYR A 183 7.27 -10.14 -11.69
C TYR A 183 8.49 -11.03 -11.96
N ARG A 184 8.68 -12.11 -11.19
CA ARG A 184 9.76 -13.08 -11.41
C ARG A 184 9.73 -13.68 -12.82
N ARG A 185 8.54 -14.02 -13.34
CA ARG A 185 8.39 -14.59 -14.69
C ARG A 185 8.70 -13.58 -15.80
N HIS A 186 8.48 -12.28 -15.56
CA HIS A 186 8.64 -11.24 -16.57
C HIS A 186 9.87 -10.35 -16.34
N ALA A 187 10.69 -10.62 -15.33
CA ALA A 187 11.88 -9.83 -14.99
C ALA A 187 12.96 -9.84 -16.10
N ALA A 188 12.99 -10.88 -16.93
CA ALA A 188 13.92 -10.99 -18.07
C ALA A 188 13.45 -10.24 -19.32
N ALA A 189 12.18 -9.83 -19.38
CA ALA A 189 11.65 -9.07 -20.50
C ALA A 189 11.85 -7.56 -20.23
N PRO A 190 12.22 -6.75 -21.25
CA PRO A 190 12.30 -5.30 -21.08
C PRO A 190 10.96 -4.78 -20.57
N PRO A 191 10.95 -3.87 -19.58
CA PRO A 191 9.72 -3.36 -18.98
C PRO A 191 8.93 -2.54 -20.01
N ARG A 192 8.13 -3.22 -20.84
CA ARG A 192 7.12 -2.56 -21.67
C ARG A 192 6.04 -2.08 -20.72
N GLU A 193 5.66 -0.81 -20.82
CA GLU A 193 4.65 -0.16 -19.97
C GLU A 193 3.31 -0.92 -19.86
N THR A 194 2.96 -1.74 -20.86
CA THR A 194 1.78 -2.62 -20.84
C THR A 194 1.88 -3.77 -19.84
N VAL A 195 3.09 -4.19 -19.49
CA VAL A 195 3.39 -5.36 -18.66
C VAL A 195 3.05 -5.00 -17.21
N VAL A 196 3.35 -3.78 -16.72
CA VAL A 196 3.12 -3.35 -15.32
C VAL A 196 1.66 -3.00 -14.98
N PHE A 197 0.79 -2.82 -15.98
CA PHE A 197 -0.61 -2.44 -15.75
C PHE A 197 -1.44 -3.53 -15.04
N LEU A 198 -1.49 -4.72 -15.65
CA LEU A 198 -2.22 -5.86 -15.11
C LEU A 198 -1.83 -6.20 -13.66
N PRO A 199 -0.53 -6.28 -13.30
CA PRO A 199 -0.15 -6.65 -11.95
C PRO A 199 -0.55 -5.61 -10.91
N MET A 200 -0.50 -4.32 -11.25
CA MET A 200 -0.98 -3.25 -10.37
C MET A 200 -2.50 -3.27 -10.19
N THR A 201 -3.27 -3.58 -11.24
CA THR A 201 -4.72 -3.69 -11.14
C THR A 201 -5.12 -4.79 -10.14
N VAL A 202 -4.49 -5.96 -10.22
CA VAL A 202 -4.77 -7.09 -9.29
C VAL A 202 -4.36 -6.76 -7.87
N LEU A 203 -3.21 -6.10 -7.66
CA LEU A 203 -2.78 -5.68 -6.32
C LEU A 203 -3.77 -4.70 -5.68
N LEU A 204 -4.19 -3.68 -6.43
CA LEU A 204 -5.17 -2.70 -5.98
C LEU A 204 -6.55 -3.34 -5.74
N SER A 205 -6.97 -4.26 -6.61
CA SER A 205 -8.24 -4.98 -6.43
C SER A 205 -8.22 -5.88 -5.20
N GLY A 206 -7.14 -6.65 -4.98
CA GLY A 206 -7.01 -7.54 -3.83
C GLY A 206 -7.01 -6.79 -2.50
N THR A 207 -6.32 -5.64 -2.43
CA THR A 207 -6.29 -4.77 -1.25
C THR A 207 -7.64 -4.14 -0.94
N LEU A 208 -8.32 -3.57 -1.94
CA LEU A 208 -9.65 -2.98 -1.77
C LEU A 208 -10.71 -4.02 -1.42
N LEU A 209 -10.68 -5.21 -2.05
CA LEU A 209 -11.59 -6.29 -1.72
C LEU A 209 -11.35 -6.85 -0.32
N GLY A 210 -10.09 -6.97 0.11
CA GLY A 210 -9.74 -7.30 1.49
C GLY A 210 -10.40 -6.33 2.48
N ALA A 211 -10.24 -5.02 2.27
CA ALA A 211 -10.86 -4.01 3.13
C ALA A 211 -12.40 -4.08 3.12
N LEU A 212 -13.04 -4.23 1.96
CA LEU A 212 -14.51 -4.33 1.87
C LEU A 212 -15.05 -5.63 2.48
N SER A 213 -14.30 -6.72 2.36
CA SER A 213 -14.67 -8.01 2.94
C SER A 213 -14.74 -8.00 4.47
N LEU A 214 -13.94 -7.15 5.12
CA LEU A 214 -14.01 -6.91 6.57
C LEU A 214 -15.41 -6.40 6.95
N PHE A 215 -15.87 -5.34 6.29
CA PHE A 215 -17.18 -4.77 6.56
C PHE A 215 -18.31 -5.73 6.18
N GLY A 216 -18.17 -6.45 5.06
CA GLY A 216 -19.13 -7.47 4.64
C GLY A 216 -19.28 -8.60 5.66
N ALA A 217 -18.16 -9.14 6.18
CA ALA A 217 -18.18 -10.23 7.15
C ALA A 217 -18.71 -9.80 8.53
N LEU A 218 -18.44 -8.56 8.97
CA LEU A 218 -18.95 -8.04 10.24
C LEU A 218 -20.45 -7.73 10.19
N GLY A 219 -20.95 -7.29 9.04
CA GLY A 219 -22.37 -6.95 8.84
C GLY A 219 -23.27 -8.15 8.49
N ALA A 220 -22.72 -9.22 7.91
CA ALA A 220 -23.51 -10.34 7.40
C ALA A 220 -24.17 -11.18 8.50
N ALA A 221 -25.40 -11.66 8.24
CA ALA A 221 -26.12 -12.59 9.10
C ALA A 221 -25.53 -14.01 9.06
N ASP A 222 -24.92 -14.39 7.94
CA ASP A 222 -24.25 -15.67 7.75
C ASP A 222 -23.05 -15.59 6.79
N VAL A 223 -22.25 -16.67 6.75
CA VAL A 223 -21.05 -16.76 5.89
C VAL A 223 -21.41 -16.64 4.41
N GLY A 224 -22.54 -17.21 3.97
CA GLY A 224 -22.99 -17.14 2.59
C GLY A 224 -23.35 -15.73 2.17
N GLU A 225 -24.02 -14.96 3.02
CA GLU A 225 -24.29 -13.54 2.78
C GLU A 225 -23.00 -12.72 2.67
N ALA A 226 -22.03 -12.94 3.56
CA ALA A 226 -20.72 -12.28 3.48
C ALA A 226 -20.01 -12.57 2.15
N LEU A 227 -20.02 -13.82 1.69
CA LEU A 227 -19.42 -14.23 0.43
C LEU A 227 -20.17 -13.69 -0.79
N ARG A 228 -21.51 -13.62 -0.76
CA ARG A 228 -22.31 -12.98 -1.82
C ARG A 228 -22.02 -11.49 -1.90
N PHE A 229 -21.90 -10.80 -0.76
CA PHE A 229 -21.50 -9.41 -0.72
C PHE A 229 -20.12 -9.19 -1.36
N LEU A 230 -19.14 -10.02 -1.00
CA LEU A 230 -17.81 -9.99 -1.61
C LEU A 230 -17.87 -10.23 -3.13
N ALA A 231 -18.64 -11.22 -3.58
CA ALA A 231 -18.82 -11.52 -5.00
C ALA A 231 -19.48 -10.35 -5.75
N ALA A 232 -20.47 -9.69 -5.16
CA ALA A 232 -21.13 -8.51 -5.73
C ALA A 232 -20.21 -7.27 -5.75
N ALA A 233 -19.31 -7.14 -4.76
CA ALA A 233 -18.34 -6.05 -4.70
C ALA A 233 -17.15 -6.21 -5.66
N ALA A 234 -16.86 -7.44 -6.11
CA ALA A 234 -15.70 -7.71 -6.96
C ALA A 234 -15.71 -6.95 -8.31
N PRO A 235 -16.79 -6.98 -9.14
CA PRO A 235 -16.80 -6.28 -10.42
C PRO A 235 -16.54 -4.76 -10.34
N PRO A 236 -17.23 -3.98 -9.47
CA PRO A 236 -16.97 -2.54 -9.39
C PRO A 236 -15.56 -2.24 -8.86
N VAL A 237 -15.03 -3.04 -7.92
CA VAL A 237 -13.67 -2.84 -7.41
C VAL A 237 -12.62 -3.10 -8.49
N VAL A 238 -12.79 -4.16 -9.29
CA VAL A 238 -11.90 -4.45 -10.42
C VAL A 238 -11.99 -3.35 -11.46
N LEU A 239 -13.19 -2.86 -11.78
CA LEU A 239 -13.40 -1.76 -12.72
C LEU A 239 -12.71 -0.47 -12.25
N VAL A 240 -12.94 -0.04 -11.00
CA VAL A 240 -12.29 1.14 -10.41
C VAL A 240 -10.78 0.97 -10.41
N SER A 241 -10.28 -0.22 -10.02
CA SER A 241 -8.84 -0.50 -10.02
C SER A 241 -8.24 -0.40 -11.42
N ALA A 242 -8.92 -0.93 -12.44
CA ALA A 242 -8.51 -0.88 -13.84
C ALA A 242 -8.54 0.55 -14.38
N LEU A 243 -9.58 1.33 -14.06
CA LEU A 243 -9.68 2.75 -14.45
C LEU A 243 -8.60 3.60 -13.79
N THR A 244 -8.33 3.40 -12.50
CA THR A 244 -7.28 4.11 -11.77
C THR A 244 -5.91 3.79 -12.35
N THR A 245 -5.59 2.51 -12.54
CA THR A 245 -4.32 2.11 -13.18
C THR A 245 -4.22 2.60 -14.62
N TRP A 246 -5.35 2.67 -15.36
CA TRP A 246 -5.37 3.16 -16.73
C TRP A 246 -5.15 4.67 -16.78
N PHE A 247 -5.75 5.40 -15.85
CA PHE A 247 -5.58 6.84 -15.69
C PHE A 247 -4.12 7.18 -15.37
N PHE A 248 -3.51 6.50 -14.41
CA PHE A 248 -2.09 6.68 -14.09
C PHE A 248 -1.20 6.35 -15.27
N ARG A 249 -1.44 5.23 -15.96
CA ARG A 249 -0.71 4.87 -17.18
C ARG A 249 -0.86 5.93 -18.28
N ARG A 250 -2.07 6.42 -18.52
CA ARG A 250 -2.33 7.47 -19.50
C ARG A 250 -1.59 8.74 -19.14
N ARG A 251 -1.53 9.08 -17.85
CA ARG A 251 -0.76 10.22 -17.35
C ARG A 251 0.73 10.02 -17.58
N SER A 252 1.29 8.87 -17.22
CA SER A 252 2.70 8.53 -17.46
C SER A 252 3.08 8.58 -18.94
N ARG A 253 2.22 8.07 -19.83
CA ARG A 253 2.44 8.14 -21.29
C ARG A 253 2.45 9.55 -21.83
N LYS A 254 1.47 10.37 -21.41
CA LYS A 254 1.44 11.78 -21.79
C LYS A 254 2.68 12.53 -21.30
N ALA A 255 3.17 12.16 -20.12
CA ALA A 255 4.40 12.68 -19.54
C ALA A 255 5.64 12.30 -20.35
N ALA A 256 5.73 11.04 -20.78
CA ALA A 256 6.85 10.51 -21.57
C ALA A 256 6.85 10.97 -23.04
N ASP A 257 5.71 11.40 -23.58
CA ASP A 257 5.58 11.86 -24.96
C ASP A 257 6.27 13.22 -25.16
N THR A 258 7.51 13.21 -25.63
CA THR A 258 8.33 14.42 -25.86
C THR A 258 8.12 15.07 -27.23
N SER A 259 7.23 14.54 -28.07
CA SER A 259 7.05 14.98 -29.47
C SER A 259 6.68 16.46 -29.64
N GLY A 260 5.99 17.05 -28.66
CA GLY A 260 5.57 18.45 -28.69
C GLY A 260 6.58 19.44 -28.12
N LEU A 261 7.75 18.98 -27.69
CA LEU A 261 8.80 19.87 -27.20
C LEU A 261 9.54 20.47 -28.39
N ALA A 262 9.65 21.78 -28.41
CA ALA A 262 10.45 22.54 -29.36
C ALA A 262 11.41 23.44 -28.59
N PRO A 263 12.62 23.71 -29.11
CA PRO A 263 13.54 24.62 -28.47
C PRO A 263 12.97 26.04 -28.44
N VAL A 264 13.10 26.72 -27.30
CA VAL A 264 12.67 28.10 -27.11
C VAL A 264 13.84 28.90 -26.58
N THR A 265 14.24 29.95 -27.30
CA THR A 265 15.30 30.85 -26.84
C THR A 265 14.82 31.60 -25.59
N PRO A 266 15.57 31.56 -24.48
CA PRO A 266 15.20 32.28 -23.26
C PRO A 266 15.25 33.79 -23.46
N ASP A 267 14.17 34.48 -23.09
CA ASP A 267 14.04 35.94 -23.11
C ASP A 267 14.66 36.57 -21.83
N GLY A 268 15.98 36.43 -21.71
CA GLY A 268 16.77 36.89 -20.56
C GLY A 268 17.04 35.83 -19.48
N ARG A 269 17.79 36.23 -18.45
CA ARG A 269 18.26 35.35 -17.37
C ARG A 269 17.14 34.58 -16.66
N ARG A 270 17.25 33.26 -16.62
CA ARG A 270 16.38 32.38 -15.83
C ARG A 270 17.17 31.29 -15.12
N CYS A 271 16.77 30.95 -13.90
CA CYS A 271 17.26 29.80 -13.16
C CYS A 271 16.24 28.68 -13.28
N LEU A 272 16.64 27.56 -13.87
CA LEU A 272 15.77 26.42 -14.17
C LEU A 272 16.18 25.21 -13.34
N GLY A 273 15.22 24.38 -12.93
CA GLY A 273 15.50 23.13 -12.24
C GLY A 273 16.06 22.06 -13.18
N ALA A 274 17.36 22.08 -13.45
CA ALA A 274 18.02 21.09 -14.30
C ALA A 274 19.31 20.56 -13.68
N GLN A 275 19.54 19.25 -13.83
CA GLN A 275 20.75 18.55 -13.39
C GLN A 275 21.50 17.99 -14.58
N VAL A 276 22.81 18.18 -14.58
CA VAL A 276 23.72 17.63 -15.59
C VAL A 276 24.37 16.38 -15.01
N HIS A 277 24.34 15.29 -15.77
CA HIS A 277 24.94 14.02 -15.38
C HIS A 277 25.70 13.40 -16.55
N GLY A 278 26.96 13.04 -16.32
CA GLY A 278 27.80 12.34 -17.31
C GLY A 278 29.28 12.35 -16.90
N PRO A 279 30.15 11.66 -17.63
CA PRO A 279 31.59 11.60 -17.37
C PRO A 279 32.30 12.89 -17.85
N VAL A 280 31.83 14.05 -17.38
CA VAL A 280 32.30 15.38 -17.81
C VAL A 280 32.59 16.28 -16.61
N PRO A 281 33.57 17.20 -16.68
CA PRO A 281 34.07 17.95 -15.52
C PRO A 281 33.05 18.93 -14.90
N TYR A 282 32.01 19.29 -15.65
CA TYR A 282 30.91 20.16 -15.21
C TYR A 282 29.69 19.38 -14.66
N SER A 283 29.72 18.04 -14.68
CA SER A 283 28.76 17.20 -13.98
C SER A 283 29.18 17.09 -12.51
N ARG A 284 28.50 17.84 -11.63
CA ARG A 284 28.82 17.90 -10.19
C ARG A 284 27.61 17.56 -9.34
N ASP A 285 27.81 16.74 -8.33
CA ASP A 285 26.76 16.43 -7.36
C ASP A 285 26.30 17.71 -6.62
N GLY A 286 24.99 17.80 -6.40
CA GLY A 286 24.36 18.98 -5.78
C GLY A 286 24.06 20.14 -6.74
N TYR A 287 24.55 20.11 -7.99
CA TYR A 287 24.24 21.13 -9.00
C TYR A 287 22.85 20.90 -9.60
N GLY A 288 21.83 21.35 -8.86
CA GLY A 288 20.41 21.15 -9.20
C GLY A 288 19.77 22.22 -10.08
N VAL A 289 20.50 23.27 -10.42
CA VAL A 289 19.98 24.47 -11.08
C VAL A 289 20.83 24.80 -12.29
N LEU A 290 20.19 25.21 -13.37
CA LEU A 290 20.81 25.66 -14.61
C LEU A 290 20.37 27.09 -14.91
N VAL A 291 21.35 27.99 -15.02
CA VAL A 291 21.13 29.38 -15.42
C VAL A 291 21.23 29.47 -16.93
N VAL A 292 20.21 30.06 -17.57
CA VAL A 292 20.13 30.27 -19.03
C VAL A 292 19.78 31.73 -19.35
N GLY A 293 20.04 32.19 -20.57
CA GLY A 293 19.59 33.49 -21.10
C GLY A 293 20.60 34.62 -21.08
N ASP A 294 21.60 34.57 -20.18
CA ASP A 294 22.67 35.57 -20.09
C ASP A 294 24.02 34.92 -20.42
N GLY A 295 24.22 34.53 -21.68
CA GLY A 295 25.44 33.85 -22.14
C GLY A 295 25.35 32.32 -22.08
N PRO A 296 26.49 31.59 -21.96
CA PRO A 296 26.50 30.14 -22.00
C PRO A 296 25.71 29.55 -20.81
N PRO A 297 24.89 28.51 -21.03
CA PRO A 297 24.20 27.80 -19.97
C PRO A 297 25.17 27.43 -18.86
N THR A 298 24.78 27.65 -17.60
CA THR A 298 25.70 27.52 -16.47
C THR A 298 25.06 26.75 -15.33
N ALA A 299 25.65 25.62 -14.94
CA ALA A 299 25.16 24.80 -13.84
C ALA A 299 25.60 25.37 -12.49
N THR A 300 24.75 25.27 -11.47
CA THR A 300 25.02 25.82 -10.13
C THR A 300 24.21 25.08 -9.05
N PRO A 301 24.75 24.97 -7.82
CA PRO A 301 23.98 24.52 -6.66
C PRO A 301 23.10 25.64 -6.06
N ASP A 302 23.34 26.91 -6.44
CA ASP A 302 22.63 28.07 -5.88
C ASP A 302 21.25 28.25 -6.54
N PRO A 303 20.15 28.24 -5.79
CA PRO A 303 18.81 28.49 -6.32
C PRO A 303 18.66 29.87 -6.98
N HIS A 304 19.52 30.85 -6.65
CA HIS A 304 19.53 32.18 -7.26
C HIS A 304 20.55 32.32 -8.40
N GLY A 305 21.35 31.29 -8.65
CA GLY A 305 22.35 31.23 -9.70
C GLY A 305 23.39 32.34 -9.66
N LYS A 306 23.83 32.75 -8.47
CA LYS A 306 24.84 33.81 -8.26
C LYS A 306 26.23 33.26 -7.97
N VAL A 307 26.34 32.08 -7.37
CA VAL A 307 27.62 31.49 -6.93
C VAL A 307 27.90 30.11 -7.53
N ALA A 308 29.14 29.65 -7.42
CA ALA A 308 29.60 28.32 -7.82
C ALA A 308 29.20 27.92 -9.27
N LEU A 309 29.25 28.91 -10.16
CA LEU A 309 28.89 28.81 -11.57
C LEU A 309 29.86 27.89 -12.32
N SER A 310 29.33 26.85 -12.96
CA SER A 310 30.06 25.94 -13.84
C SER A 310 29.49 26.05 -15.26
N PRO A 311 30.11 26.83 -16.16
CA PRO A 311 29.60 27.01 -17.51
C PRO A 311 29.64 25.68 -18.28
N LEU A 312 28.59 25.42 -19.06
CA LEU A 312 28.55 24.31 -20.01
C LEU A 312 29.28 24.72 -21.29
N PRO A 313 30.07 23.81 -21.89
CA PRO A 313 30.84 24.14 -23.07
C PRO A 313 29.93 24.28 -24.31
N PRO A 314 30.30 25.12 -25.30
CA PRO A 314 29.52 25.29 -26.53
C PRO A 314 29.55 24.05 -27.43
N THR A 315 30.48 23.11 -27.19
CA THR A 315 30.56 21.80 -27.87
C THR A 315 29.42 20.85 -27.51
N LEU A 316 28.64 21.16 -26.46
CA LEU A 316 27.55 20.34 -25.99
C LEU A 316 26.33 20.49 -26.91
N THR A 317 26.02 19.42 -27.64
CA THR A 317 24.91 19.40 -28.61
C THR A 317 23.80 18.45 -28.17
N VAL A 318 22.53 18.86 -28.32
CA VAL A 318 21.38 18.01 -27.97
C VAL A 318 21.11 17.04 -29.12
N GLU A 319 21.25 15.74 -28.88
CA GLU A 319 20.98 14.69 -29.89
C GLU A 319 19.51 14.28 -29.90
N ARG A 320 18.91 14.04 -28.72
CA ARG A 320 17.51 13.61 -28.59
C ARG A 320 16.89 14.03 -27.27
N VAL A 321 15.56 14.16 -27.25
CA VAL A 321 14.76 14.45 -26.06
C VAL A 321 13.84 13.28 -25.76
N ARG A 322 13.96 12.68 -24.57
CA ARG A 322 13.17 11.52 -24.14
C ARG A 322 12.65 11.67 -22.71
N GLY A 323 11.69 10.84 -22.33
CA GLY A 323 11.30 10.69 -20.93
C GLY A 323 12.42 10.08 -20.08
N ILE A 324 12.28 10.19 -18.76
CA ILE A 324 13.18 9.51 -17.80
C ILE A 324 13.02 7.99 -17.94
N GLU A 325 14.15 7.31 -18.02
CA GLU A 325 14.30 5.85 -18.11
C GLU A 325 14.89 5.29 -16.80
N SER A 326 14.78 3.97 -16.58
CA SER A 326 15.30 3.33 -15.36
C SER A 326 16.84 3.34 -15.27
N SER A 327 17.53 3.60 -16.37
CA SER A 327 19.00 3.74 -16.43
C SER A 327 19.48 5.15 -16.05
N ASP A 328 18.57 6.12 -15.93
CA ASP A 328 18.92 7.48 -15.52
C ASP A 328 19.22 7.55 -14.01
N PRO A 329 19.88 8.63 -13.54
CA PRO A 329 20.17 8.81 -12.12
C PRO A 329 18.94 8.64 -11.23
N ARG A 330 19.02 7.76 -10.22
CA ARG A 330 17.88 7.38 -9.35
C ARG A 330 17.14 8.59 -8.74
N GLY A 331 17.87 9.65 -8.39
CA GLY A 331 17.29 10.87 -7.80
C GLY A 331 16.39 11.68 -8.75
N TRP A 332 16.46 11.46 -10.06
CA TRP A 332 15.65 12.22 -11.02
C TRP A 332 14.17 11.84 -11.00
N LEU A 333 13.86 10.56 -10.78
CA LEU A 333 12.50 10.09 -10.60
C LEU A 333 11.82 10.76 -9.39
N GLU A 334 12.55 10.94 -8.29
CA GLU A 334 12.02 11.61 -7.09
C GLU A 334 11.86 13.12 -7.31
N ARG A 335 12.85 13.75 -7.95
CA ARG A 335 12.90 15.20 -8.17
C ARG A 335 11.85 15.68 -9.19
N TYR A 336 11.77 15.02 -10.35
CA TYR A 336 10.93 15.45 -11.47
C TYR A 336 9.60 14.69 -11.56
N ARG A 337 9.44 13.60 -10.79
CA ARG A 337 8.25 12.75 -10.74
C ARG A 337 7.83 12.35 -12.15
N TYR A 338 6.56 12.53 -12.49
CA TYR A 338 6.01 12.19 -13.79
C TYR A 338 6.34 13.23 -14.86
N ASP A 339 6.78 14.45 -14.52
CA ASP A 339 6.97 15.52 -15.50
C ASP A 339 8.44 15.67 -15.92
N GLY A 340 9.27 14.65 -15.66
CA GLY A 340 10.69 14.68 -15.98
C GLY A 340 11.00 14.34 -17.44
N VAL A 341 11.91 15.12 -18.02
CA VAL A 341 12.43 14.96 -19.38
C VAL A 341 13.94 14.95 -19.32
N VAL A 342 14.55 14.13 -20.16
CA VAL A 342 16.00 14.02 -20.32
C VAL A 342 16.38 14.50 -21.71
N LEU A 343 17.21 15.53 -21.76
CA LEU A 343 17.93 15.94 -22.96
C LEU A 343 19.21 15.10 -23.03
N VAL A 344 19.27 14.20 -23.99
CA VAL A 344 20.48 13.41 -24.27
C VAL A 344 21.36 14.27 -25.16
N CYS A 345 22.49 14.68 -24.61
CA CYS A 345 23.45 15.56 -25.23
C CYS A 345 24.76 14.82 -25.51
N ARG A 346 25.58 15.39 -26.38
CA ARG A 346 26.91 14.90 -26.71
C ARG A 346 27.93 16.02 -26.59
N ASP A 347 29.02 15.72 -25.91
CA ASP A 347 30.18 16.60 -25.78
C ASP A 347 31.41 15.85 -26.29
N GLY A 348 31.74 16.06 -27.56
CA GLY A 348 32.75 15.27 -28.26
C GLY A 348 32.37 13.77 -28.33
N GLY A 349 33.13 12.93 -27.62
CA GLY A 349 32.92 11.49 -27.55
C GLY A 349 31.95 11.04 -26.46
N GLU A 350 31.69 11.90 -25.47
CA GLU A 350 30.97 11.52 -24.25
C GLU A 350 29.48 11.86 -24.33
N GLN A 351 28.66 10.97 -23.78
CA GLN A 351 27.23 11.22 -23.61
C GLN A 351 26.96 11.95 -22.29
N VAL A 352 26.20 13.04 -22.37
CA VAL A 352 25.81 13.86 -21.22
C VAL A 352 24.30 13.91 -21.15
N LEU A 353 23.73 13.61 -19.99
CA LEU A 353 22.30 13.63 -19.74
C LEU A 353 21.95 14.90 -18.96
N ILE A 354 20.97 15.66 -19.43
CA ILE A 354 20.42 16.80 -18.69
C ILE A 354 18.97 16.49 -18.32
N GLY A 355 18.73 16.22 -17.04
CA GLY A 355 17.40 16.00 -16.49
C GLY A 355 16.75 17.33 -16.10
N THR A 356 15.51 17.56 -16.52
CA THR A 356 14.75 18.77 -16.17
C THR A 356 13.24 18.50 -16.19
N SER A 357 12.43 19.49 -15.79
CA SER A 357 10.99 19.40 -15.92
C SER A 357 10.55 19.64 -17.37
N ARG A 358 9.46 19.00 -17.80
CA ARG A 358 8.88 19.15 -19.15
C ARG A 358 8.59 20.61 -19.50
N ARG A 359 8.24 21.43 -18.51
CA ARG A 359 7.94 22.86 -18.69
C ARG A 359 9.19 23.68 -18.98
N GLU A 360 10.34 23.28 -18.43
CA GLU A 360 11.61 24.00 -18.56
C GLU A 360 12.47 23.45 -19.70
N ALA A 361 12.24 22.20 -20.13
CA ALA A 361 12.99 21.54 -21.21
C ALA A 361 13.11 22.38 -22.50
N PRO A 362 12.06 23.08 -23.01
CA PRO A 362 12.18 23.97 -24.16
C PRO A 362 13.23 25.08 -23.99
N LEU A 363 13.31 25.68 -22.80
CA LEU A 363 14.24 26.78 -22.50
C LEU A 363 15.67 26.27 -22.35
N VAL A 364 15.85 25.12 -21.68
CA VAL A 364 17.15 24.45 -21.57
C VAL A 364 17.66 24.09 -22.98
N TRP A 365 16.80 23.49 -23.80
CA TRP A 365 17.14 23.10 -25.16
C TRP A 365 17.51 24.31 -26.03
N GLY A 366 16.68 25.36 -26.02
CA GLY A 366 16.96 26.58 -26.77
C GLY A 366 18.26 27.27 -26.34
N ALA A 367 18.56 27.28 -25.04
CA ALA A 367 19.79 27.86 -24.53
C ALA A 367 21.06 27.09 -24.97
N LEU A 368 20.98 25.75 -25.01
CA LEU A 368 22.08 24.91 -25.50
C LEU A 368 22.32 25.11 -27.01
N LEU A 369 21.24 25.21 -27.80
CA LEU A 369 21.35 25.50 -29.23
C LEU A 369 21.98 26.88 -29.49
N ALA A 370 21.55 27.90 -28.75
CA ALA A 370 22.11 29.25 -28.88
C ALA A 370 23.60 29.31 -28.52
N ALA A 371 24.03 28.57 -27.49
CA ALA A 371 25.43 28.49 -27.10
C ALA A 371 26.30 27.80 -28.16
N GLY A 372 25.80 26.72 -28.77
CA GLY A 372 26.50 26.03 -29.86
C GLY A 372 26.69 26.91 -31.10
N THR A 373 25.70 27.76 -31.43
CA THR A 373 25.81 28.70 -32.56
C THR A 373 26.75 29.87 -32.31
N ALA A 374 26.97 30.27 -31.06
CA ALA A 374 27.84 31.40 -30.71
C ALA A 374 29.33 31.03 -30.60
N GLY A 375 29.65 29.73 -30.56
CA GLY A 375 31.02 29.21 -30.43
C GLY A 375 31.71 28.82 -31.74
N VAL A 376 31.02 28.97 -32.88
CA VAL A 376 31.55 28.84 -34.25
C VAL A 376 31.83 30.24 -34.79
#